data_AF-A0AAW2M9W5-F1
#
_entry.id   AF-A0AAW2M9W5-F1
#
_cell.length_a   1.000
_cell.length_b   1.000
_cell.length_c   1.000
_cell.angle_alpha   90.00
_cell.angle_beta   90.00
_cell.angle_gamma   90.00
#
_symmetry.space_group_name_H-M   'P 1'
#
loop_
_entity.id
_entity.type
_entity.pdbx_description
1 polymer ?
#
loop_
_entity_poly.entity_id
_entity_poly.type
_entity_poly.pdbx_seq_one_letter_code
_entity_poly.pdbx_strand_id
1 'polypeptide(L)'
;MGKSHWLKEGDRNTGFFHAYANKIFNRNQIKRIKNSEGRWLDKKQDIAQYISNYFGRIFRSTELSLNDLDRGVEALSCKVDLDMNLELLKPHTPEEIIAAVTHMAP
;
A
#
# COMPACT_ATOMS: atom_id res chain seq x y z
N MET A 1 -16.68 -16.10 25.60
CA MET A 1 -15.70 -15.78 26.66
C MET A 1 -14.55 -14.91 26.10
N GLY A 2 -14.79 -13.66 25.68
CA GLY A 2 -13.78 -12.92 24.90
C GLY A 2 -13.60 -11.43 25.22
N LYS A 3 -14.51 -10.81 25.98
CA LYS A 3 -14.47 -9.37 26.27
C LYS A 3 -14.13 -9.00 27.72
N SER A 4 -14.14 -9.94 28.66
CA SER A 4 -13.92 -9.62 30.08
C SER A 4 -12.46 -9.80 30.54
N HIS A 5 -11.65 -10.55 29.78
CA HIS A 5 -10.28 -10.87 30.20
C HIS A 5 -9.27 -9.79 29.76
N TRP A 6 -9.48 -9.13 28.61
CA TRP A 6 -8.59 -8.08 28.10
C TRP A 6 -8.52 -6.86 29.03
N LEU A 7 -9.66 -6.48 29.63
CA LEU A 7 -9.77 -5.36 30.57
C LEU A 7 -9.06 -5.62 31.90
N LYS A 8 -8.88 -6.89 32.29
CA LYS A 8 -8.37 -7.26 33.62
C LYS A 8 -6.86 -7.45 33.66
N GLU A 9 -6.24 -7.84 32.55
CA GLU A 9 -4.79 -8.12 32.49
C GLU A 9 -3.97 -7.08 31.72
N GLY A 10 -4.60 -6.18 30.96
CA GLY A 10 -3.87 -5.17 30.17
C GLY A 10 -2.81 -5.82 29.26
N ASP A 11 -1.61 -5.21 29.22
CA ASP A 11 -0.46 -5.63 28.40
C ASP A 11 0.22 -6.93 28.89
N ARG A 12 -0.22 -7.49 30.02
CA ARG A 12 0.33 -8.75 30.57
C ARG A 12 -0.24 -10.01 29.91
N ASN A 13 -1.24 -9.89 29.03
CA ASN A 13 -1.85 -11.03 28.36
C ASN A 13 -1.04 -11.52 27.14
N THR A 14 0.27 -11.66 27.31
CA THR A 14 1.21 -12.14 26.27
C THR A 14 0.75 -13.49 25.71
N GLY A 15 0.20 -14.38 26.55
CA GLY A 15 -0.34 -15.68 26.13
C GLY A 15 -1.48 -15.59 25.11
N PHE A 16 -2.45 -14.70 25.31
CA PHE A 16 -3.54 -14.50 24.34
C PHE A 16 -3.04 -13.93 23.02
N PHE A 17 -2.19 -12.89 23.07
CA PHE A 17 -1.65 -12.27 21.86
C PHE A 17 -0.75 -13.23 21.09
N HIS A 18 0.11 -14.00 21.76
CA HIS A 18 0.91 -15.06 21.13
C HIS A 18 0.05 -16.15 20.52
N ALA A 19 -0.99 -16.63 21.21
CA ALA A 19 -1.90 -17.64 20.67
C ALA A 19 -2.67 -17.12 19.45
N TYR A 20 -3.12 -15.87 19.50
CA TYR A 20 -3.81 -15.24 18.39
C TYR A 20 -2.89 -15.01 17.19
N ALA A 21 -1.68 -14.50 17.40
CA ALA A 21 -0.66 -14.33 16.37
C ALA A 21 -0.29 -15.68 15.72
N ASN A 22 -0.10 -16.74 16.52
CA ASN A 22 0.15 -18.09 16.02
C ASN A 22 -1.03 -18.65 15.23
N LYS A 23 -2.27 -18.39 15.65
CA LYS A 23 -3.47 -18.78 14.89
C LYS A 23 -3.51 -18.11 13.52
N ILE A 24 -3.22 -16.81 13.46
CA ILE A 24 -3.14 -16.06 12.19
C ILE A 24 -1.98 -16.60 11.34
N PHE A 25 -0.80 -16.78 11.94
CA PHE A 25 0.37 -17.30 11.25
C PHE A 25 0.11 -18.68 10.65
N ASN A 26 -0.43 -19.62 11.43
CA ASN A 26 -0.72 -20.98 10.96
C ASN A 26 -1.79 -21.00 9.86
N ARG A 27 -2.78 -20.11 9.94
CA ARG A 27 -3.81 -19.99 8.90
C ARG A 27 -3.26 -19.42 7.60
N ASN A 28 -2.38 -18.43 7.69
CA ASN A 28 -1.91 -17.66 6.54
C ASN A 28 -0.54 -18.15 6.01
N GLN A 29 0.05 -19.18 6.63
CA GLN A 29 1.34 -19.71 6.20
C GLN A 29 1.24 -20.30 4.80
N ILE A 30 2.02 -19.73 3.87
CA ILE A 30 2.19 -20.27 2.52
C ILE A 30 3.11 -21.50 2.63
N LYS A 31 2.52 -22.69 2.47
CA LYS A 31 3.27 -23.97 2.53
C LYS A 31 3.98 -24.30 1.22
N ARG A 32 3.37 -23.93 0.10
CA ARG A 32 3.93 -24.12 -1.24
C ARG A 32 3.33 -23.13 -2.22
N ILE A 33 4.08 -22.78 -3.24
CA ILE A 33 3.63 -21.94 -4.37
C ILE A 33 4.00 -22.61 -5.69
N LYS A 34 3.18 -22.41 -6.73
CA LYS A 34 3.48 -22.89 -8.07
C LYS A 34 4.17 -21.77 -8.85
N ASN A 35 5.33 -22.05 -9.42
CA ASN A 35 6.07 -21.08 -10.23
C ASN A 35 5.48 -20.96 -11.65
N SER A 36 6.01 -20.03 -12.45
CA SER A 36 5.60 -19.79 -13.84
C SER A 36 5.81 -20.99 -14.78
N GLU A 37 6.74 -21.89 -14.46
CA GLU A 37 6.99 -23.14 -15.19
C GLU A 37 6.11 -24.30 -14.71
N GLY A 38 5.19 -24.03 -13.78
CA GLY A 38 4.28 -25.02 -13.23
C GLY A 38 4.88 -25.95 -12.17
N ARG A 39 6.12 -25.72 -11.72
CA ARG A 39 6.76 -26.48 -10.62
C ARG A 39 6.31 -25.95 -9.26
N TRP A 40 6.10 -26.85 -8.31
CA TRP A 40 5.84 -26.50 -6.91
C TRP A 40 7.14 -26.18 -6.18
N LEU A 41 7.16 -25.06 -5.47
CA LEU A 41 8.21 -24.66 -4.54
C LEU A 41 7.64 -24.79 -3.13
N ASP A 42 8.33 -25.54 -2.26
CA ASP A 42 7.94 -25.83 -0.87
C ASP A 42 8.99 -25.37 0.16
N LYS A 43 10.22 -25.10 -0.28
CA LYS A 43 11.26 -24.50 0.57
C LYS A 43 10.99 -23.02 0.80
N LYS A 44 11.07 -22.59 2.07
CA LYS A 44 10.82 -21.19 2.46
C LYS A 44 11.69 -20.19 1.70
N GLN A 45 12.98 -20.51 1.50
CA GLN A 45 13.91 -19.66 0.76
C GLN A 45 13.48 -19.48 -0.70
N ASP A 46 13.09 -20.57 -1.36
CA ASP A 46 12.67 -20.57 -2.76
C ASP A 46 11.35 -19.79 -2.94
N ILE A 47 10.40 -19.99 -2.02
CA ILE A 47 9.13 -19.23 -2.00
C ILE A 47 9.40 -17.73 -1.80
N ALA A 48 10.25 -17.37 -0.83
CA ALA A 48 10.58 -15.97 -0.55
C ALA A 48 11.25 -15.32 -1.77
N GLN A 49 12.25 -15.97 -2.36
CA GLN A 49 12.94 -15.46 -3.54
C GLN A 49 11.98 -15.28 -4.73
N TYR A 50 11.09 -16.25 -4.95
CA TYR A 50 10.11 -16.18 -6.03
C TYR A 50 9.13 -15.01 -5.84
N ILE A 51 8.61 -14.81 -4.62
CA ILE A 51 7.72 -13.70 -4.28
C ILE A 51 8.44 -12.36 -4.44
N SER A 52 9.66 -12.23 -3.92
CA SER A 52 10.46 -11.00 -4.05
C SER A 52 10.73 -10.66 -5.51
N ASN A 53 11.09 -11.63 -6.34
CA ASN A 53 11.32 -11.40 -7.77
C ASN A 53 10.03 -11.03 -8.50
N TYR A 54 8.91 -11.70 -8.19
CA TYR A 54 7.62 -11.42 -8.79
C TYR A 54 7.16 -9.99 -8.50
N PHE A 55 7.14 -9.59 -7.22
CA PHE A 55 6.74 -8.23 -6.85
C PHE A 55 7.75 -7.19 -7.32
N GLY A 56 9.04 -7.51 -7.25
CA GLY A 56 10.10 -6.68 -7.81
C GLY A 56 9.97 -6.44 -9.31
N ARG A 57 9.32 -7.34 -10.06
CA ARG A 57 8.99 -7.15 -11.47
C ARG A 57 7.76 -6.28 -11.66
N ILE A 58 6.62 -6.64 -11.05
CA ILE A 58 5.34 -5.93 -11.32
C ILE A 58 5.32 -4.50 -10.78
N PHE A 59 6.16 -4.18 -9.79
CA PHE A 59 6.28 -2.82 -9.26
C PHE A 59 7.34 -1.98 -9.98
N ARG A 60 7.93 -2.48 -11.08
CA ARG A 60 8.79 -1.65 -11.94
C ARG A 60 7.94 -0.87 -12.95
N SER A 61 8.23 0.42 -13.06
CA SER A 61 7.61 1.34 -14.04
C SER A 61 7.90 0.99 -15.51
N THR A 62 8.81 0.05 -15.79
CA THR A 62 9.29 -0.26 -17.13
C THR A 62 8.38 -1.19 -17.95
N GLU A 63 7.29 -1.71 -17.38
CA GLU A 63 6.29 -2.51 -18.12
C GLU A 63 5.07 -1.69 -18.57
N LEU A 64 5.08 -0.36 -18.36
CA LEU A 64 4.06 0.51 -18.94
C LEU A 64 4.37 0.74 -20.42
N SER A 65 3.52 0.20 -21.29
CA SER A 65 3.45 0.63 -22.68
C SER A 65 3.14 2.13 -22.69
N LEU A 66 3.88 2.93 -23.46
CA LEU A 66 3.56 4.35 -23.66
C LEU A 66 2.09 4.53 -24.10
N ASN A 67 1.56 3.57 -24.86
CA ASN A 67 0.16 3.56 -25.28
C ASN A 67 -0.84 3.39 -24.11
N ASP A 68 -0.46 2.67 -23.05
CA ASP A 68 -1.33 2.50 -21.87
C ASP A 68 -1.31 3.75 -20.98
N LEU A 69 -0.18 4.47 -20.95
CA LEU A 69 -0.07 5.77 -20.29
C LEU A 69 -0.89 6.82 -21.04
N ASP A 70 -0.75 6.89 -22.37
CA ASP A 70 -1.51 7.83 -23.21
C ASP A 70 -3.01 7.61 -23.07
N ARG A 71 -3.49 6.35 -23.06
CA ARG A 71 -4.90 6.03 -22.77
C ARG A 71 -5.34 6.47 -21.39
N GLY A 72 -4.48 6.31 -20.38
CA GLY A 72 -4.76 6.77 -19.02
C GLY A 72 -4.89 8.29 -18.96
N VAL A 73 -4.05 9.01 -19.70
CA VAL A 73 -4.06 10.48 -19.79
C VAL A 73 -5.25 10.98 -20.61
N GLU A 74 -5.58 10.33 -21.73
CA GLU A 74 -6.75 10.65 -22.56
C GLU A 74 -8.07 10.44 -21.80
N ALA A 75 -8.12 9.46 -20.89
CA ALA A 75 -9.28 9.23 -20.03
C ALA A 75 -9.46 10.33 -18.96
N LEU A 76 -8.45 11.16 -18.71
CA LEU A 76 -8.56 12.29 -17.80
C LEU A 76 -9.22 13.47 -18.54
N SER A 77 -10.41 13.85 -18.09
CA SER A 77 -10.95 15.17 -18.47
C SER A 77 -10.00 16.25 -17.96
N CYS A 78 -9.56 17.17 -18.81
CA CYS A 78 -8.82 18.34 -18.37
C CYS A 78 -9.62 19.08 -17.28
N LYS A 79 -9.07 19.19 -16.07
CA LYS A 79 -9.71 19.82 -14.91
C LYS A 79 -9.24 21.24 -14.63
N VAL A 80 -8.11 21.62 -15.23
CA VAL A 80 -7.50 22.94 -15.06
C VAL A 80 -7.52 23.60 -16.42
N ASP A 81 -8.37 24.62 -16.57
CA ASP A 81 -8.36 25.44 -17.76
C ASP A 81 -7.20 26.44 -17.76
N LEU A 82 -7.07 27.19 -18.84
CA LEU A 82 -5.96 28.14 -19.01
C LEU A 82 -6.00 29.24 -17.93
N ASP A 83 -7.19 29.74 -17.59
CA ASP A 83 -7.34 30.83 -16.63
C ASP A 83 -7.01 30.35 -15.23
N MET A 84 -7.49 29.17 -14.83
CA MET A 84 -7.11 28.49 -13.58
C MET A 84 -5.60 28.29 -13.50
N ASN A 85 -4.97 27.85 -14.59
CA ASN A 85 -3.52 27.66 -14.62
C ASN A 85 -2.75 28.98 -14.46
N LEU A 86 -3.24 30.05 -15.10
CA LEU A 86 -2.67 31.39 -14.94
C LEU A 86 -2.81 31.89 -13.50
N GLU A 87 -3.90 31.54 -12.81
CA GLU A 87 -4.06 31.84 -11.39
C GLU A 87 -3.12 31.03 -10.50
N LEU A 88 -2.98 29.73 -10.75
CA LEU A 88 -2.10 28.82 -9.98
C LEU A 88 -0.61 29.15 -10.14
N LEU A 89 -0.22 29.81 -11.23
CA LEU A 89 1.16 30.24 -11.51
C LEU A 89 1.53 31.60 -10.88
N LYS A 90 0.57 32.32 -10.27
CA LYS A 90 0.85 33.59 -9.61
C LYS A 90 1.74 33.37 -8.36
N PRO A 91 2.62 34.31 -8.01
CA PRO A 91 3.36 34.26 -6.75
C PRO A 91 2.41 34.21 -5.56
N HIS A 92 2.71 33.34 -4.60
CA HIS A 92 1.92 33.21 -3.37
C HIS A 92 1.96 34.48 -2.53
N THR A 93 0.82 34.81 -1.92
CA THR A 93 0.72 35.92 -0.97
C THR A 93 0.93 35.45 0.47
N PRO A 94 1.40 36.32 1.38
CA PRO A 94 1.49 36.00 2.80
C PRO A 94 0.14 35.54 3.39
N GLU A 95 -0.96 36.11 2.93
CA GLU A 95 -2.32 35.78 3.38
C GLU A 95 -2.72 34.36 2.97
N GLU A 96 -2.39 33.94 1.75
CA GLU A 96 -2.62 32.58 1.25
C GLU A 96 -1.82 31.55 2.07
N ILE A 97 -0.57 31.86 2.40
CA ILE A 97 0.29 30.99 3.21
C ILE A 97 -0.32 30.80 4.61
N ILE A 98 -0.76 31.89 5.25
CA ILE A 98 -1.39 31.82 6.57
C ILE A 98 -2.69 31.01 6.50
N ALA A 99 -3.55 31.28 5.52
CA ALA A 99 -4.82 30.58 5.35
C ALA A 99 -4.65 29.08 5.07
N ALA A 100 -3.62 28.71 4.30
CA ALA A 100 -3.26 27.33 4.03
C ALA A 100 -2.78 26.60 5.28
N VAL A 101 -1.90 27.23 6.07
CA VAL A 101 -1.39 26.66 7.33
C VAL A 101 -2.52 26.47 8.35
N THR A 102 -3.48 27.39 8.43
CA THR A 102 -4.62 27.26 9.35
C THR A 102 -5.64 26.22 8.91
N HIS A 103 -5.85 26.02 7.60
CA HIS A 103 -6.76 24.98 7.07
C HIS A 103 -6.14 23.58 7.03
N MET A 104 -4.81 23.46 7.07
CA MET A 104 -4.10 22.17 7.10
C MET A 104 -3.84 21.64 8.52
N ALA A 105 -4.20 22.39 9.57
CA ALA A 105 -4.20 21.87 10.94
C ALA A 105 -5.29 20.77 11.08
N PRO A 106 -5.03 19.70 11.86
CA PRO A 106 -5.87 18.50 11.88
C PRO A 106 -7.29 18.73 12.41
#